data_AF-A0A392RGP6-F1
#
_entry.id   AF-A0A392RGP6-F1
#
_cell.length_a   1.000
_cell.length_b   1.000
_cell.length_c   1.000
_cell.angle_alpha   90.00
_cell.angle_beta   90.00
_cell.angle_gamma   90.00
#
_symmetry.space_group_name_H-M   'P 1'
#
loop_
_entity.id
_entity.type
_entity.pdbx_description
1 polymer ?
#
loop_
_entity_poly.entity_id
_entity_poly.type
_entity_poly.pdbx_seq_one_letter_code
_entity_poly.pdbx_strand_id
1 'polypeptide(L)' 'QSLISWGTKKQITVARSSSEAEYRALAAATCELQWLVYLLQDLHVTCSKLPVIYCDNQSALHIAAN' A
#
# COMPACT_ATOMS: atom_id res chain seq x y z
N GLN A 1 -25.41 -18.08 15.69
CA GLN A 1 -24.17 -17.44 16.17
C GLN A 1 -23.31 -17.16 14.96
N SER A 2 -23.38 -15.95 14.38
CA SER A 2 -22.62 -15.63 13.17
C SER A 2 -21.18 -15.30 13.55
N LEU A 3 -20.25 -16.18 13.17
CA LEU A 3 -18.83 -16.13 13.49
C LEU A 3 -18.03 -15.12 12.65
N ILE A 4 -18.69 -14.37 11.77
CA ILE A 4 -18.06 -13.49 10.80
C ILE A 4 -18.71 -12.12 10.91
N SER A 5 -17.95 -11.14 11.39
CA SER A 5 -18.29 -9.73 11.35
C SER A 5 -17.43 -9.03 10.30
N TRP A 6 -18.07 -8.26 9.42
CA TRP A 6 -17.38 -7.40 8.46
C TRP A 6 -17.32 -5.99 9.03
N GLY A 7 -16.11 -5.50 9.28
CA GLY A 7 -15.85 -4.13 9.71
C GLY A 7 -15.33 -3.29 8.54
N THR A 8 -15.95 -2.13 8.29
CA THR A 8 -15.45 -1.16 7.29
C THR A 8 -14.90 0.06 8.02
N LYS A 9 -13.70 0.50 7.68
CA LYS A 9 -13.11 1.75 8.19
C LYS A 9 -13.26 2.82 7.12
N LYS A 10 -14.09 3.83 7.39
CA LYS A 10 -14.26 4.97 6.50
C LYS A 10 -12.95 5.76 6.44
N GLN A 11 -12.37 5.90 5.25
CA GLN A 11 -11.24 6.82 5.06
C GLN A 11 -11.75 8.26 5.21
N ILE A 12 -11.02 9.07 5.99
CA ILE A 12 -11.36 10.49 6.25
C ILE A 12 -11.23 11.32 4.96
N THR A 13 -10.32 10.90 4.08
CA THR A 13 -10.12 11.53 2.78
C THR A 13 -10.96 10.81 1.73
N VAL A 14 -11.91 11.54 1.12
CA VAL A 14 -12.68 11.05 -0.02
C VAL A 14 -11.80 11.20 -1.26
N ALA A 15 -11.44 10.07 -1.88
CA ALA A 15 -10.79 10.10 -3.19
C ALA A 15 -11.80 10.55 -4.25
N ARG A 16 -11.36 11.40 -5.19
CA ARG A 16 -12.22 11.90 -6.27
C ARG A 16 -12.36 10.90 -7.42
N SER A 17 -11.57 9.83 -7.41
CA SER A 17 -11.65 8.67 -8.31
C SER A 17 -11.10 7.41 -7.63
N SER A 18 -11.43 6.22 -8.17
CA SER A 18 -10.82 4.95 -7.73
C SER A 18 -9.29 4.95 -7.92
N SER A 19 -8.80 5.54 -9.02
CA SER A 19 -7.38 5.70 -9.31
C SER A 19 -6.65 6.51 -8.25
N GLU A 20 -7.26 7.59 -7.74
CA GLU A 20 -6.67 8.38 -6.66
C GLU A 20 -6.68 7.60 -5.33
N ALA A 21 -7.75 6.85 -5.05
CA ALA A 21 -7.83 6.01 -3.85
C ALA A 21 -6.71 4.95 -3.83
N GLU A 22 -6.50 4.29 -4.96
CA GLU A 22 -5.49 3.26 -5.12
C GLU A 22 -4.07 3.83 -5.17
N TYR A 23 -3.85 5.00 -5.78
CA TYR A 23 -2.58 5.71 -5.69
C TYR A 23 -2.22 6.05 -4.23
N ARG A 24 -3.20 6.51 -3.44
CA ARG A 24 -3.00 6.76 -2.00
C ARG A 24 -2.70 5.47 -1.23
N ALA A 25 -3.38 4.37 -1.56
CA ALA A 25 -3.10 3.06 -0.98
C ALA A 25 -1.68 2.56 -1.33
N LEU A 26 -1.26 2.72 -2.59
CA LEU A 26 0.10 2.46 -3.06
C LEU A 26 1.15 3.27 -2.29
N ALA A 27 0.92 4.57 -2.10
CA ALA A 27 1.82 5.43 -1.34
C ALA A 27 1.93 4.98 0.13
N ALA A 28 0.81 4.61 0.76
CA ALA A 28 0.81 4.08 2.12
C ALA A 28 1.57 2.75 2.21
N ALA A 29 1.29 1.81 1.29
CA ALA A 29 1.98 0.52 1.20
C ALA A 29 3.49 0.71 0.98
N THR A 30 3.91 1.69 0.17
CA THR A 30 5.33 2.02 -0.04
C THR A 30 5.99 2.52 1.24
N CYS A 31 5.29 3.34 2.03
CA CYS A 31 5.78 3.79 3.33
C CYS A 31 5.96 2.61 4.29
N GLU A 32 4.94 1.77 4.45
CA GLU A 32 5.01 0.58 5.30
C GLU A 32 6.14 -0.38 4.87
N LEU A 33 6.30 -0.56 3.56
CA LEU A 33 7.35 -1.37 2.99
C LEU A 33 8.75 -0.80 3.29
N GLN A 34 8.92 0.51 3.18
CA GLN A 34 10.17 1.18 3.54
C GLN A 34 10.50 0.96 5.03
N TRP A 35 9.50 1.07 5.90
CA TRP A 35 9.65 0.79 7.32
C TRP A 35 10.05 -0.66 7.58
N LEU A 36 9.44 -1.62 6.88
CA LEU A 36 9.82 -3.04 6.97
C LEU A 36 11.24 -3.29 6.50
N VAL A 37 11.69 -2.65 5.41
CA VAL A 37 13.06 -2.75 4.93
C VAL A 37 14.04 -2.23 5.97
N TYR A 38 13.77 -1.07 6.58
CA TYR A 38 14.61 -0.54 7.65
C TYR A 38 14.64 -1.45 8.88
N LEU A 39 13.49 -2.00 9.28
CA LEU A 39 13.41 -2.93 10.39
C LEU A 39 14.23 -4.21 10.11
N LEU A 40 14.13 -4.76 8.90
CA LEU A 40 14.89 -5.95 8.51
C LEU A 40 16.40 -5.66 8.45
N GLN A 41 16.79 -4.46 8.03
CA GLN A 41 18.20 -4.02 8.08
C GLN A 41 18.71 -3.92 9.51
N ASP A 42 17.93 -3.36 10.43
CA ASP A 42 18.26 -3.29 11.86
C ASP A 42 18.45 -4.71 12.46
N LEU A 43 17.56 -5.63 12.07
CA LEU A 43 17.63 -7.05 12.45
C LEU A 43 18.74 -7.84 11.72
N HIS A 44 19.59 -7.19 10.93
CA HIS A 44 20.66 -7.81 10.14
C HIS A 44 20.16 -8.88 9.16
N VAL A 45 18.91 -8.78 8.72
CA VAL A 45 18.31 -9.66 7.71
C VAL A 45 18.56 -9.07 6.32
N THR A 46 19.33 -9.79 5.49
CA THR A 46 19.63 -9.38 4.13
C THR A 46 18.43 -9.59 3.21
N CYS A 47 17.77 -8.49 2.83
CA CYS A 47 16.74 -8.50 1.80
C CYS A 47 17.39 -8.54 0.41
N SER A 48 17.67 -9.74 -0.12
CA SER A 48 18.30 -9.91 -1.45
C SER A 48 17.43 -9.43 -2.62
N LYS A 49 16.12 -9.22 -2.41
CA LYS A 49 15.19 -8.76 -3.44
C LYS A 49 14.52 -7.48 -2.98
N LEU A 50 14.51 -6.48 -3.86
CA LEU A 50 13.70 -5.28 -3.66
C LEU A 50 12.23 -5.72 -3.59
N PRO A 51 11.48 -5.27 -2.57
CA PRO A 51 10.08 -5.58 -2.50
C PRO A 51 9.32 -4.86 -3.63
N VAL A 52 8.50 -5.62 -4.34
CA VAL A 52 7.72 -5.15 -5.50
C VAL A 52 6.27 -4.99 -5.07
N ILE A 53 5.73 -3.79 -5.27
CA ILE A 53 4.30 -3.52 -5.06
C ILE A 53 3.60 -3.69 -6.41
N TYR A 54 2.64 -4.61 -6.47
CA TYR A 54 1.79 -4.79 -7.64
C TYR A 54 0.50 -3.98 -7.46
N CYS A 55 0.13 -3.20 -8.48
CA CYS A 55 -1.16 -2.53 -8.58
C CYS A 55 -1.81 -2.92 -9.90
N ASP A 56 -3.09 -3.29 -9.84
CA ASP A 56 -3.91 -3.71 -10.98
C ASP A 56 -4.45 -2.54 -11.81
N ASN A 57 -4.31 -1.31 -11.32
CA ASN A 57 -4.86 -0.13 -11.99
C ASN A 57 -3.80 0.70 -12.71
N GLN A 58 -3.81 0.56 -14.04
CA GLN A 58 -2.94 1.29 -14.95
C GLN A 58 -3.06 2.82 -14.81
N SER A 59 -4.23 3.32 -14.40
CA SER A 59 -4.43 4.75 -14.19
C SER A 59 -3.76 5.27 -12.91
N ALA A 60 -3.67 4.46 -11.85
CA ALA A 60 -2.89 4.79 -10.66
C ALA A 60 -1.38 4.79 -10.94
N LEU A 61 -0.91 3.86 -11.79
CA LEU A 61 0.48 3.85 -12.28
C LEU A 61 0.80 5.12 -13.08
N HIS A 62 -0.11 5.58 -13.94
CA HIS A 62 0.10 6.81 -14.72
C HIS A 62 0.11 8.08 -13.85
N ILE A 63 -0.61 8.09 -12.73
CA ILE A 63 -0.54 9.18 -11.73
C ILE A 63 0.79 9.13 -10.98
N ALA A 64 1.28 7.94 -10.63
CA ALA A 64 2.58 7.77 -9.96
C ALA A 64 3.79 8.11 -10.84
N ALA A 65 3.63 8.02 -12.17
CA ALA A 65 4.67 8.32 -13.15
C ALA A 65 4.61 9.76 -13.71
N ASN A 66 3.67 10.61 -13.24
CA ASN A 66 3.56 12.02 -13.63
C ASN A 66 4.38 12.95 -12.72
#